data_AF-A0A0M9EPM2-F1
#
_entry.id   AF-A0A0M9EPM2-F1
#
_cell.length_a   1.000
_cell.length_b   1.000
_cell.length_c   1.000
_cell.angle_alpha   90.00
_cell.angle_beta   90.00
_cell.angle_gamma   90.00
#
_symmetry.space_group_name_H-M   'P 1'
#
loop_
_entity.id
_entity.type
_entity.pdbx_description
1 polymer ?
#
loop_
_entity_poly.entity_id
_entity_poly.type
_entity_poly.pdbx_seq_one_letter_code
_entity_poly.pdbx_strand_id
1 'polypeptide(L)'
;MVGDKPNRFLIESVSHNNPQLLHEQQRQFDTALDHDGVPEIICFYETEKSPTAQKDKNGIWKMNGPSECLVTKPSATHCRSWEDSPEHMSAIARTHSDMVKVGPHDDEYSKVRERLIGLVLQALVVSTPSQVCEQDIFCYTCDVPGHKSTKCRAKTATIKKGLRKREREGRCFHCGRDDHWYGVCRYKHPLETASAGWM
;
A
#
# COMPACT_ATOMS: atom_id res chain seq x y z
N MET A 1 16.16 29.58 -9.50
CA MET A 1 15.75 30.27 -8.24
C MET A 1 14.58 31.20 -8.52
N VAL A 2 13.60 31.23 -7.62
CA VAL A 2 12.26 31.82 -7.84
C VAL A 2 12.23 33.35 -7.82
N GLY A 3 13.29 34.01 -7.33
CA GLY A 3 13.35 35.48 -7.22
C GLY A 3 12.23 36.01 -6.32
N ASP A 4 11.70 37.19 -6.61
CA ASP A 4 10.57 37.80 -5.87
C ASP A 4 9.19 37.27 -6.28
N LYS A 5 9.13 36.07 -6.85
CA LYS A 5 7.86 35.45 -7.24
C LYS A 5 7.10 34.94 -6.00
N PRO A 6 5.78 34.71 -6.09
CA PRO A 6 4.94 34.34 -4.94
C PRO A 6 5.44 33.15 -4.12
N ASN A 7 6.10 32.18 -4.76
CA ASN A 7 6.61 30.98 -4.09
C ASN A 7 7.99 31.18 -3.42
N ARG A 8 8.50 32.40 -3.34
CA ARG A 8 9.79 32.73 -2.71
C ARG A 8 9.88 32.20 -1.29
N PHE A 9 8.93 32.58 -0.45
CA PHE A 9 8.90 32.17 0.96
C PHE A 9 8.89 30.66 1.12
N LEU A 10 8.09 29.94 0.31
CA LEU A 10 8.02 28.48 0.34
C LEU A 10 9.36 27.86 -0.06
N ILE A 11 9.96 28.30 -1.16
CA ILE A 11 11.24 27.74 -1.65
C ILE A 11 12.38 28.02 -0.67
N GLU A 12 12.40 29.22 -0.08
CA GLU A 12 13.39 29.57 0.96
C GLU A 12 13.18 28.73 2.23
N SER A 13 11.93 28.45 2.62
CA SER A 13 11.63 27.65 3.82
C SER A 13 11.95 26.17 3.67
N VAL A 14 11.86 25.60 2.46
CA VAL A 14 12.27 24.20 2.17
C VAL A 14 13.70 24.08 1.65
N SER A 15 14.48 25.18 1.68
CA SER A 15 15.87 25.14 1.25
C SER A 15 16.78 24.53 2.31
N HIS A 16 17.94 24.02 1.89
CA HIS A 16 18.99 23.53 2.79
C HIS A 16 19.49 24.59 3.79
N ASN A 17 19.25 25.88 3.53
CA ASN A 17 19.61 26.97 4.43
C ASN A 17 18.67 27.07 5.65
N ASN A 18 17.46 26.51 5.57
CA ASN A 18 16.47 26.50 6.64
C ASN A 18 15.98 25.08 6.94
N PRO A 19 16.86 24.19 7.42
CA PRO A 19 16.57 22.76 7.51
C PRO A 19 15.52 22.42 8.58
N GLN A 20 15.19 23.35 9.49
CA GLN A 20 14.23 23.12 10.57
C GLN A 20 12.87 22.64 10.06
N LEU A 21 12.35 23.24 8.97
CA LEU A 21 11.08 22.83 8.38
C LEU A 21 11.16 21.40 7.84
N LEU A 22 12.24 21.06 7.13
CA LEU A 22 12.45 19.73 6.57
C LEU A 22 12.60 18.66 7.67
N HIS A 23 13.30 18.98 8.76
CA HIS A 23 13.43 18.08 9.90
C HIS A 23 12.11 17.84 10.62
N GLU A 24 11.28 18.87 10.75
CA GLU A 24 9.95 18.73 11.35
C GLU A 24 9.02 17.91 10.43
N GLN A 25 9.04 18.18 9.12
CA GLN A 25 8.31 17.38 8.13
C GLN A 25 8.74 15.92 8.16
N GLN A 26 10.04 15.63 8.33
CA GLN A 26 10.53 14.26 8.47
C GLN A 26 9.93 13.56 9.69
N ARG A 27 9.98 14.21 10.85
CA ARG A 27 9.44 13.65 12.10
C ARG A 27 7.94 13.36 11.98
N GLN A 28 7.21 14.27 11.34
CA GLN A 28 5.79 14.11 11.07
C GLN A 28 5.51 12.98 10.07
N PHE A 29 6.37 12.83 9.05
CA PHE A 29 6.28 11.72 8.09
C PHE A 29 6.42 10.36 8.79
N ASP A 30 7.43 10.22 9.66
CA ASP A 30 7.64 8.99 10.43
C ASP A 30 6.42 8.68 11.31
N THR A 31 5.92 9.69 12.03
CA THR A 31 4.74 9.55 12.92
C THR A 31 3.47 9.18 12.15
N ALA A 32 3.26 9.76 10.96
CA ALA A 32 2.07 9.49 10.15
C ALA A 32 2.03 8.04 9.64
N LEU A 33 3.18 7.39 9.51
CA LEU A 33 3.33 6.03 8.99
C LEU A 33 3.61 4.98 10.09
N ASP A 34 3.53 5.38 11.36
CA ASP A 34 3.75 4.54 12.55
C ASP A 34 2.41 4.10 13.20
N HIS A 35 1.60 3.35 12.46
CA HIS A 35 0.32 2.78 12.94
C HIS A 35 0.14 1.32 12.52
N ASP A 36 -0.72 0.57 13.23
CA ASP A 36 -0.96 -0.87 13.00
C ASP A 36 -1.35 -1.17 11.54
N GLY A 37 -0.72 -2.19 10.93
CA GLY A 37 -0.87 -2.50 9.48
C GLY A 37 0.16 -1.77 8.59
N VAL A 38 1.31 -1.42 9.18
CA VAL A 38 2.38 -0.57 8.66
C VAL A 38 2.61 -0.70 7.14
N PRO A 39 2.53 0.41 6.38
CA PRO A 39 2.85 0.40 4.95
C PRO A 39 4.36 0.16 4.76
N GLU A 40 4.74 -0.74 3.87
CA GLU A 40 6.13 -0.92 3.45
C GLU A 40 6.49 0.17 2.42
N ILE A 41 7.61 0.86 2.62
CA ILE A 41 8.08 1.93 1.73
C ILE A 41 9.25 1.42 0.90
N ILE A 42 9.23 1.74 -0.40
CA ILE A 42 10.35 1.50 -1.31
C ILE A 42 10.74 2.82 -1.96
N CYS A 43 12.00 3.20 -1.80
CA CYS A 43 12.57 4.42 -2.33
C CYS A 43 13.34 4.17 -3.62
N PHE A 44 13.12 5.03 -4.60
CA PHE A 44 13.80 5.01 -5.89
C PHE A 44 14.70 6.23 -6.03
N TYR A 45 15.92 6.03 -6.52
CA TYR A 45 16.87 7.12 -6.76
C TYR A 45 17.52 7.01 -8.14
N GLU A 46 17.95 8.14 -8.68
CA GLU A 46 18.53 8.23 -10.01
C GLU A 46 20.03 7.91 -10.00
N THR A 47 20.55 7.30 -11.06
CA THR A 47 21.99 7.09 -11.25
C THR A 47 22.57 7.82 -12.44
N GLU A 48 21.74 8.42 -13.30
CA GLU A 48 22.19 9.28 -14.38
C GLU A 48 21.95 10.75 -14.05
N LYS A 49 22.86 11.61 -14.51
CA LYS A 49 22.83 13.04 -14.19
C LYS A 49 21.90 13.79 -15.12
N SER A 50 21.14 14.73 -14.57
CA SER A 50 20.29 15.66 -15.31
C SER A 50 20.97 17.02 -15.42
N PRO A 51 20.82 17.78 -16.52
CA PRO A 51 21.26 19.17 -16.56
C PRO A 51 20.56 19.99 -15.48
N THR A 52 21.30 20.83 -14.75
CA THR A 52 20.70 21.73 -13.76
C THR A 52 20.16 23.01 -14.39
N ALA A 53 19.27 23.69 -13.67
CA ALA A 53 18.78 24.99 -14.09
C ALA A 53 19.89 26.06 -13.95
N GLN A 54 20.24 26.72 -15.04
CA GLN A 54 21.16 27.85 -15.07
C GLN A 54 20.54 29.03 -15.82
N LYS A 55 20.87 30.25 -15.40
CA LYS A 55 20.45 31.48 -16.08
C LYS A 55 21.46 31.79 -17.19
N ASP A 56 20.98 31.95 -18.42
CA ASP A 56 21.82 32.32 -19.55
C ASP A 56 22.18 33.83 -19.52
N LYS A 57 23.02 34.26 -20.48
CA LYS A 57 23.47 35.66 -20.61
C LYS A 57 22.33 36.65 -20.78
N ASN A 58 21.17 36.21 -21.29
CA ASN A 58 19.99 37.04 -21.51
C ASN A 58 19.04 37.04 -20.30
N GLY A 59 19.43 36.36 -19.22
CA GLY A 59 18.62 36.25 -18.02
C GLY A 59 17.54 35.17 -18.08
N ILE A 60 17.56 34.28 -19.06
CA ILE A 60 16.57 33.22 -19.24
C ILE A 60 17.05 31.96 -18.53
N TRP A 61 16.18 31.34 -17.72
CA TRP A 61 16.47 30.05 -17.09
C TRP A 61 16.35 28.92 -18.10
N LYS A 62 17.38 28.08 -18.20
CA LYS A 62 17.43 26.90 -19.07
C LYS A 62 18.02 25.72 -18.30
N MET A 63 17.62 24.50 -18.69
CA MET A 63 18.16 23.24 -18.17
C MET A 63 19.43 22.87 -18.94
N ASN A 64 20.44 23.72 -18.88
CA ASN A 64 21.72 23.54 -19.57
C ASN A 64 22.93 23.84 -18.66
N GLY A 65 22.70 23.87 -17.34
CA GLY A 65 23.75 23.96 -16.35
C GLY A 65 24.53 22.65 -16.20
N PRO A 66 25.49 22.62 -15.27
CA PRO A 66 26.23 21.42 -14.92
C PRO A 66 25.29 20.24 -14.65
N SER A 67 25.65 19.05 -15.14
CA SER A 67 24.84 17.85 -14.93
C SER A 67 25.07 17.30 -13.54
N GLU A 68 23.99 17.07 -12.79
CA GLU A 68 24.03 16.50 -11.44
C GLU A 68 22.90 15.49 -11.22
N CYS A 69 23.07 14.62 -10.23
CA CYS A 69 22.00 13.77 -9.73
C CYS A 69 21.07 14.62 -8.87
N LEU A 70 19.85 14.84 -9.31
CA LEU A 70 18.85 15.66 -8.63
C LEU A 70 18.16 14.86 -7.51
N VAL A 71 17.87 13.57 -7.74
CA VAL A 71 17.34 12.64 -6.73
C VAL A 71 18.43 11.65 -6.33
N THR A 72 19.34 12.10 -5.48
CA THR A 72 20.41 11.25 -4.93
C THR A 72 19.84 10.20 -3.98
N LYS A 73 20.61 9.13 -3.72
CA LYS A 73 20.26 8.13 -2.70
C LYS A 73 19.91 8.78 -1.36
N PRO A 74 20.75 9.63 -0.73
CA PRO A 74 20.39 10.27 0.55
C PRO A 74 19.14 11.15 0.49
N SER A 75 18.86 11.77 -0.67
CA SER A 75 17.65 12.57 -0.85
C SER A 75 16.39 11.73 -0.98
N ALA A 76 16.49 10.52 -1.56
CA ALA A 76 15.37 9.61 -1.74
C ALA A 76 15.12 8.73 -0.52
N THR A 77 16.13 8.52 0.32
CA THR A 77 16.09 7.60 1.48
C THR A 77 15.87 8.32 2.80
N HIS A 78 15.49 9.60 2.74
CA HIS A 78 15.05 10.38 3.90
C HIS A 78 13.61 9.96 4.30
N CYS A 79 13.42 8.66 4.54
CA CYS A 79 12.18 8.06 5.04
C CYS A 79 12.44 7.59 6.48
N ARG A 80 11.82 6.48 6.91
CA ARG A 80 11.98 5.97 8.26
C ARG A 80 13.38 5.40 8.44
N SER A 81 14.00 5.67 9.59
CA SER A 81 15.39 5.30 9.86
C SER A 81 15.68 3.80 9.80
N TRP A 82 14.66 2.95 9.98
CA TRP A 82 14.77 1.50 9.88
C TRP A 82 14.52 0.94 8.47
N GLU A 83 14.20 1.78 7.48
CA GLU A 83 14.06 1.43 6.06
C GLU A 83 15.24 1.95 5.22
N ASP A 84 16.37 2.30 5.84
CA ASP A 84 17.61 2.69 5.16
C ASP A 84 18.48 1.49 4.73
N SER A 85 17.86 0.33 4.55
CA SER A 85 18.52 -0.89 4.10
C SER A 85 18.29 -1.16 2.59
N PRO A 86 19.21 -1.87 1.91
CA PRO A 86 19.16 -2.06 0.45
C PRO A 86 17.87 -2.70 -0.08
N GLU A 87 17.16 -3.46 0.75
CA GLU A 87 15.88 -4.07 0.43
C GLU A 87 14.76 -3.04 0.18
N HIS A 88 14.80 -1.88 0.83
CA HIS A 88 13.84 -0.78 0.68
C HIS A 88 14.28 0.25 -0.36
N MET A 89 15.35 -0.03 -1.10
CA MET A 89 15.93 0.89 -2.06
C MET A 89 16.09 0.28 -3.44
N SER A 90 15.92 1.11 -4.47
CA SER A 90 16.17 0.70 -5.84
C SER A 90 16.80 1.84 -6.64
N ALA A 91 17.97 1.58 -7.17
CA ALA A 91 18.60 2.43 -8.19
C ALA A 91 17.82 2.31 -9.50
N ILE A 92 17.57 3.44 -10.16
CA ILE A 92 17.03 3.50 -11.52
C ILE A 92 18.08 4.13 -12.43
N ALA A 93 18.49 3.41 -13.47
CA ALA A 93 19.51 3.84 -14.41
C ALA A 93 18.99 4.88 -15.41
N ARG A 94 18.49 6.00 -14.88
CA ARG A 94 17.87 7.09 -15.64
C ARG A 94 18.15 8.43 -14.97
N THR A 95 17.83 9.50 -15.69
CA THR A 95 17.77 10.88 -15.17
C THR A 95 16.52 11.09 -14.31
N HIS A 96 16.48 12.16 -13.51
CA HIS A 96 15.30 12.58 -12.74
C HIS A 96 14.01 12.59 -13.57
N SER A 97 14.10 13.08 -14.80
CA SER A 97 12.92 13.25 -15.66
C SER A 97 12.49 11.97 -16.34
N ASP A 98 13.40 11.01 -16.50
CA ASP A 98 13.14 9.75 -17.23
C ASP A 98 12.84 8.59 -16.29
N MET A 99 13.24 8.66 -15.01
CA MET A 99 12.96 7.61 -14.02
C MET A 99 11.46 7.36 -13.81
N VAL A 100 10.61 8.35 -14.13
CA VAL A 100 9.14 8.24 -14.05
C VAL A 100 8.48 7.83 -15.37
N LYS A 101 9.26 7.65 -16.45
CA LYS A 101 8.79 7.35 -17.80
C LYS A 101 9.12 5.91 -18.20
N VAL A 102 8.59 4.95 -17.46
CA VAL A 102 8.78 3.52 -17.76
C VAL A 102 7.74 3.03 -18.76
N GLY A 103 8.18 2.35 -19.83
CA GLY A 103 7.33 1.80 -20.88
C GLY A 103 7.40 0.27 -20.99
N PRO A 104 6.52 -0.36 -21.79
CA PRO A 104 6.64 -1.78 -22.10
C PRO A 104 7.99 -2.09 -22.76
N HIS A 105 8.68 -3.14 -22.29
CA HIS A 105 10.05 -3.54 -22.69
C HIS A 105 11.19 -2.63 -22.21
N ASP A 106 10.92 -1.69 -21.30
CA ASP A 106 11.98 -0.97 -20.59
C ASP A 106 12.64 -1.88 -19.55
N ASP A 107 13.96 -1.85 -19.53
CA ASP A 107 14.83 -2.56 -18.60
C ASP A 107 14.63 -2.12 -17.14
N GLU A 108 14.19 -0.88 -16.92
CA GLU A 108 13.80 -0.38 -15.59
C GLU A 108 12.34 -0.74 -15.24
N TYR A 109 11.48 -0.96 -16.22
CA TYR A 109 10.07 -1.34 -15.97
C TYR A 109 9.96 -2.65 -15.20
N SER A 110 10.77 -3.65 -15.56
CA SER A 110 10.74 -4.96 -14.89
C SER A 110 11.14 -4.85 -13.42
N LYS A 111 12.18 -4.06 -13.11
CA LYS A 111 12.64 -3.82 -11.73
C LYS A 111 11.55 -3.16 -10.88
N VAL A 112 10.95 -2.08 -11.38
CA VAL A 112 9.87 -1.38 -10.67
C VAL A 112 8.67 -2.29 -10.48
N ARG A 113 8.27 -3.02 -11.54
CA ARG A 113 7.15 -3.95 -11.50
C ARG A 113 7.35 -5.06 -10.47
N GLU A 114 8.53 -5.66 -10.40
CA GLU A 114 8.84 -6.72 -9.43
C GLU A 114 8.76 -6.21 -7.99
N ARG A 115 9.30 -5.01 -7.71
CA ARG A 115 9.18 -4.36 -6.40
C ARG A 115 7.71 -4.12 -6.02
N LEU A 116 6.91 -3.58 -6.92
CA LEU A 116 5.48 -3.34 -6.69
C LEU A 116 4.70 -4.65 -6.49
N ILE A 117 5.00 -5.69 -7.25
CA ILE A 117 4.40 -7.02 -7.05
C ILE A 117 4.76 -7.56 -5.66
N GLY A 118 6.03 -7.41 -5.25
CA GLY A 118 6.48 -7.78 -3.91
C GLY A 118 5.64 -7.11 -2.81
N LEU A 119 5.46 -5.79 -2.90
CA LEU A 119 4.62 -5.03 -1.96
C LEU A 119 3.19 -5.57 -1.90
N VAL A 120 2.57 -5.81 -3.06
CA VAL A 120 1.20 -6.32 -3.13
C VAL A 120 1.10 -7.72 -2.53
N LEU A 121 2.03 -8.61 -2.84
CA LEU A 121 2.03 -9.98 -2.30
C LEU A 121 2.23 -9.97 -0.79
N GLN A 122 3.16 -9.17 -0.27
CA GLN A 122 3.38 -9.02 1.17
C GLN A 122 2.14 -8.48 1.86
N ALA A 123 1.53 -7.42 1.31
CA ALA A 123 0.28 -6.87 1.82
C ALA A 123 -0.84 -7.93 1.84
N LEU A 124 -0.98 -8.74 0.79
CA LEU A 124 -1.97 -9.82 0.74
C LEU A 124 -1.71 -10.92 1.79
N VAL A 125 -0.44 -11.25 2.07
CA VAL A 125 -0.06 -12.20 3.13
C VAL A 125 -0.37 -11.63 4.52
N VAL A 126 -0.04 -10.37 4.78
CA VAL A 126 -0.38 -9.68 6.04
C VAL A 126 -1.90 -9.51 6.19
N SER A 127 -2.62 -9.33 5.07
CA SER A 127 -4.08 -9.25 5.02
C SER A 127 -4.78 -10.60 5.16
N THR A 128 -4.07 -11.73 4.98
CA THR A 128 -4.60 -13.00 5.46
C THR A 128 -4.47 -13.01 6.97
N PRO A 129 -5.57 -13.15 7.74
CA PRO A 129 -5.52 -13.04 9.19
C PRO A 129 -4.66 -14.16 9.75
N SER A 130 -3.38 -13.84 9.94
CA SER A 130 -2.44 -14.62 10.71
C SER A 130 -2.80 -14.36 12.17
N GLN A 131 -3.35 -15.40 12.80
CA GLN A 131 -4.01 -15.40 14.11
C GLN A 131 -5.42 -14.79 14.13
N VAL A 132 -6.39 -15.51 13.55
CA VAL A 132 -7.71 -15.58 14.20
C VAL A 132 -7.43 -16.19 15.57
N CYS A 133 -7.44 -15.39 16.64
CA CYS A 133 -7.48 -15.91 18.00
C CYS A 133 -8.62 -16.95 18.02
N GLU A 134 -8.46 -18.13 18.62
CA GLU A 134 -9.50 -19.17 18.55
C GLU A 134 -10.88 -18.67 19.07
N GLN A 135 -10.84 -17.55 19.80
CA GLN A 135 -11.94 -16.74 20.30
C GLN A 135 -12.69 -15.94 19.22
N ASP A 136 -12.09 -15.61 18.07
CA ASP A 136 -12.69 -14.87 16.94
C ASP A 136 -13.28 -15.78 15.85
N ILE A 137 -13.21 -17.11 16.02
CA ILE A 137 -13.90 -18.06 15.15
C ILE A 137 -15.40 -18.01 15.46
N PHE A 138 -16.14 -17.20 14.70
CA PHE A 138 -17.60 -17.23 14.72
C PHE A 138 -18.12 -18.51 14.05
N CYS A 139 -18.97 -19.24 14.77
CA CYS A 139 -19.64 -20.40 14.23
C CYS A 139 -20.59 -20.00 13.10
N TYR A 140 -20.35 -20.48 11.87
CA TYR A 140 -21.22 -20.15 10.74
C TYR A 140 -22.65 -20.70 10.88
N THR A 141 -22.92 -21.61 11.81
CA THR A 141 -24.28 -22.11 12.07
C THR A 141 -25.06 -21.21 13.04
N CYS A 142 -24.43 -20.67 14.08
CA CYS A 142 -25.14 -19.95 15.16
C CYS A 142 -24.65 -18.52 15.42
N ASP A 143 -23.59 -18.09 14.74
CA ASP A 143 -22.96 -16.76 14.84
C ASP A 143 -22.43 -16.44 16.25
N VAL A 144 -22.05 -17.47 17.00
CA VAL A 144 -21.42 -17.37 18.32
C VAL A 144 -19.92 -17.66 18.20
N PRO A 145 -19.04 -16.87 18.83
CA PRO A 145 -17.59 -17.10 18.82
C PRO A 145 -17.18 -18.40 19.51
N GLY A 146 -15.91 -18.77 19.35
CA GLY A 146 -15.26 -19.84 20.12
C GLY A 146 -15.48 -21.27 19.61
N HIS A 147 -16.10 -21.47 18.44
CA HIS A 147 -16.19 -22.81 17.82
C HIS A 147 -16.51 -22.78 16.32
N LYS A 148 -16.18 -23.88 15.62
CA LYS A 148 -16.52 -24.11 14.20
C LYS A 148 -17.93 -24.73 14.05
N SER A 149 -18.55 -24.56 12.89
CA SER A 149 -19.88 -25.12 12.54
C SER A 149 -19.97 -26.65 12.73
N THR A 150 -18.89 -27.37 12.39
CA THR A 150 -18.79 -28.83 12.58
C THR A 150 -18.85 -29.27 14.04
N LYS A 151 -18.58 -28.37 14.99
CA LYS A 151 -18.65 -28.59 16.44
C LYS A 151 -19.84 -27.85 17.07
N CYS A 152 -20.75 -27.29 16.27
CA CYS A 152 -21.88 -26.50 16.76
C CYS A 152 -22.90 -27.38 17.49
N ARG A 153 -23.15 -27.05 18.76
CA ARG A 153 -24.21 -27.66 19.60
C ARG A 153 -25.31 -26.65 19.97
N ALA A 154 -25.38 -25.54 19.25
CA ALA A 154 -26.34 -24.48 19.53
C ALA A 154 -27.78 -24.97 19.30
N LYS A 155 -28.69 -24.57 20.18
CA LYS A 155 -30.12 -24.85 20.02
C LYS A 155 -30.68 -24.10 18.80
N THR A 156 -31.77 -24.61 18.21
CA THR A 156 -32.44 -24.01 17.04
C THR A 156 -32.78 -22.52 17.23
N ALA A 157 -33.14 -22.11 18.44
CA ALA A 157 -33.41 -20.70 18.76
C ALA A 157 -32.17 -19.80 18.58
N THR A 158 -30.99 -20.27 19.00
CA THR A 158 -29.72 -19.56 18.84
C THR A 158 -29.31 -19.48 17.37
N ILE A 159 -29.50 -20.57 16.61
CA ILE A 159 -29.26 -20.60 15.16
C ILE A 159 -30.12 -19.55 14.45
N LYS A 160 -31.44 -19.52 14.74
CA LYS A 160 -32.36 -18.51 14.17
C LYS A 160 -31.96 -17.08 14.53
N LYS A 161 -31.47 -16.86 15.76
CA LYS A 161 -30.97 -15.55 16.20
C LYS A 161 -29.74 -15.12 15.40
N GLY A 162 -28.79 -16.03 15.17
CA GLY A 162 -27.60 -15.78 14.35
C GLY A 162 -27.94 -15.44 12.90
N LEU A 163 -28.88 -16.17 12.27
CA LEU A 163 -29.33 -15.89 10.90
C LEU A 163 -29.97 -14.49 10.78
N ARG A 164 -30.87 -14.13 11.70
CA ARG A 164 -31.50 -12.79 11.73
C ARG A 164 -30.47 -11.67 11.92
N LYS A 165 -29.41 -11.93 12.69
CA LYS A 165 -28.32 -10.96 12.88
C LYS A 165 -27.58 -10.74 11.56
N ARG A 166 -27.22 -11.81 10.84
CA ARG A 166 -26.56 -11.71 9.53
C ARG A 166 -27.41 -10.99 8.49
N GLU A 167 -28.72 -11.25 8.49
CA GLU A 167 -29.66 -10.59 7.59
C GLU A 167 -29.66 -9.08 7.81
N ARG A 168 -29.65 -8.65 9.08
CA ARG A 168 -29.57 -7.23 9.45
C ARG A 168 -28.23 -6.58 9.07
N GLU A 169 -27.15 -7.34 9.18
CA GLU A 169 -25.78 -6.86 8.93
C GLU A 169 -25.35 -7.04 7.46
N GLY A 170 -26.23 -7.56 6.58
CA GLY A 170 -25.91 -7.80 5.17
C GLY A 170 -24.85 -8.89 4.95
N ARG A 171 -24.66 -9.79 5.91
CA ARG A 171 -23.64 -10.85 5.85
C ARG A 171 -24.18 -12.13 5.21
N CYS A 172 -23.36 -12.78 4.39
CA CYS A 172 -23.65 -14.05 3.74
C CYS A 172 -24.12 -15.12 4.74
N PHE A 173 -25.27 -15.74 4.48
CA PHE A 173 -25.78 -16.82 5.34
C PHE A 173 -24.91 -18.08 5.35
N HIS A 174 -24.08 -18.30 4.32
CA HIS A 174 -23.22 -19.48 4.22
C HIS A 174 -21.87 -19.28 4.90
N CYS A 175 -21.16 -18.18 4.60
CA CYS A 175 -19.78 -17.96 5.05
C CYS A 175 -19.60 -16.78 6.03
N GLY A 176 -20.66 -16.02 6.30
CA GLY A 176 -20.61 -14.91 7.26
C GLY A 176 -19.84 -13.66 6.82
N ARG A 177 -19.37 -13.57 5.57
CA ARG A 177 -18.71 -12.38 5.01
C ARG A 177 -19.72 -11.35 4.51
N ASP A 178 -19.32 -10.09 4.49
CA ASP A 178 -20.11 -8.90 4.11
C ASP A 178 -19.96 -8.52 2.61
N ASP A 179 -19.08 -9.18 1.88
CA ASP A 179 -18.78 -8.91 0.47
C ASP A 179 -19.79 -9.53 -0.52
N HIS A 180 -20.68 -10.42 -0.07
CA HIS A 180 -21.64 -11.10 -0.93
C HIS A 180 -22.85 -11.71 -0.20
N TRP A 181 -23.90 -12.01 -0.95
CA TRP A 181 -25.08 -12.75 -0.46
C TRP A 181 -24.95 -14.26 -0.68
N TYR A 182 -25.72 -15.05 0.08
CA TYR A 182 -25.75 -16.52 -0.01
C TYR A 182 -25.80 -17.02 -1.46
N GLY A 183 -26.65 -16.42 -2.31
CA GLY A 183 -26.85 -16.81 -3.71
C GLY A 183 -25.57 -16.95 -4.54
N VAL A 184 -24.59 -16.08 -4.30
CA VAL A 184 -23.32 -15.99 -5.06
C VAL A 184 -22.10 -16.41 -4.24
N CYS A 185 -22.31 -17.10 -3.11
CA CYS A 185 -21.24 -17.51 -2.22
C CYS A 185 -20.35 -18.57 -2.87
N ARG A 186 -19.11 -18.18 -3.20
CA ARG A 186 -18.07 -19.08 -3.75
C ARG A 186 -17.58 -20.15 -2.77
N TYR A 187 -17.92 -20.00 -1.49
CA TYR A 187 -17.62 -20.98 -0.44
C TYR A 187 -18.74 -22.00 -0.24
N LYS A 188 -19.83 -21.94 -1.04
CA LYS A 188 -20.77 -23.05 -1.16
C LYS A 188 -20.01 -24.27 -1.70
N HIS A 189 -19.94 -25.34 -0.91
CA HIS A 189 -19.36 -26.59 -1.41
C HIS A 189 -20.14 -27.05 -2.65
N PRO A 190 -19.49 -27.50 -3.74
CA PRO A 190 -20.17 -27.99 -4.95
C PRO A 190 -21.02 -29.26 -4.77
N LEU A 191 -21.24 -29.76 -3.56
CA LEU A 191 -21.81 -31.09 -3.32
C LEU A 191 -23.35 -31.13 -3.25
N GLU A 192 -24.05 -30.02 -3.47
CA GLU A 192 -25.53 -29.99 -3.48
C GLU A 192 -26.13 -29.66 -4.87
N THR A 193 -25.47 -30.10 -5.96
CA THR A 193 -26.07 -30.07 -7.31
C THR A 193 -26.21 -31.45 -7.96
N ALA A 194 -26.03 -32.54 -7.20
CA ALA A 194 -26.26 -33.90 -7.66
C ALA A 194 -27.38 -34.60 -6.87
N SER A 195 -28.63 -34.15 -7.05
CA SER A 195 -29.84 -34.97 -6.86
C SER A 195 -31.08 -34.24 -7.37
N ALA A 196 -31.03 -33.83 -8.64
CA ALA A 196 -32.24 -33.73 -9.45
C ALA A 196 -32.42 -35.08 -10.16
N GLY A 197 -33.03 -36.02 -9.47
CA GLY A 197 -33.43 -37.33 -9.99
C GLY A 197 -34.75 -37.70 -9.34
N TRP A 198 -35.84 -37.25 -9.96
CA TRP A 198 -37.20 -37.57 -9.57
C TRP A 198 -37.49 -39.04 -9.92
N MET A 199 -37.74 -39.86 -8.90
CA MET A 199 -38.79 -40.87 -8.86
C MET A 199 -39.42 -40.83 -7.47
#